data_AF-C6ZJN3-F1
#
_entry.id   AF-C6ZJN3-F1
#
_cell.length_a   1.000
_cell.length_b   1.000
_cell.length_c   1.000
_cell.angle_alpha   90.00
_cell.angle_beta   90.00
_cell.angle_gamma   90.00
#
_symmetry.space_group_name_H-M   'P 1'
#
loop_
_entity.id
_entity.type
_entity.pdbx_description
1 polymer ?
#
loop_
_entity_poly.entity_id
_entity_poly.type
_entity_poly.pdbx_seq_one_letter_code
_entity_poly.pdbx_strand_id
1 'polypeptide(L)'
;GADFTTTTEAFISASGRGIQGATSHHLGQNFSKMMEIVFEDPETKEKRFVYQNSWGMTTRTVGVMVMVHGDNKGLVLPPHVASIQAILMPVGITAKTTEAEKAALYQACHDLEGELKSGGVKARCDLRDNVTPA
;
A
#
# COMPACT_ATOMS: atom_id res chain seq x y z
N GLY A 1 28.17 14.67 3.77
CA GLY A 1 27.04 13.78 3.42
C GLY A 1 26.64 12.97 4.63
N ALA A 2 26.03 11.80 4.45
CA ALA A 2 25.82 10.85 5.54
C ALA A 2 27.16 10.22 5.99
N ASP A 3 27.23 9.75 7.23
CA ASP A 3 28.34 8.92 7.73
C ASP A 3 28.22 7.49 7.16
N PHE A 4 27.03 6.89 7.28
CA PHE A 4 26.70 5.68 6.55
C PHE A 4 25.24 5.67 6.08
N THR A 5 24.94 4.78 5.13
CA THR A 5 23.60 4.58 4.58
C THR A 5 23.24 3.10 4.57
N THR A 6 22.03 2.81 5.05
CA THR A 6 21.37 1.51 4.98
C THR A 6 20.24 1.56 3.97
N THR A 7 19.92 0.43 3.36
CA THR A 7 18.94 0.33 2.28
C THR A 7 18.17 -0.99 2.36
N THR A 8 16.93 -0.99 1.86
CA THR A 8 16.18 -2.21 1.56
C THR A 8 16.13 -2.43 0.06
N GLU A 9 16.59 -3.59 -0.39
CA GLU A 9 16.67 -3.94 -1.81
C GLU A 9 15.58 -4.95 -2.18
N ALA A 10 14.97 -4.75 -3.35
CA ALA A 10 14.04 -5.69 -3.95
C ALA A 10 14.56 -6.15 -5.32
N PHE A 11 14.10 -7.31 -5.78
CA PHE A 11 14.48 -7.87 -7.08
C PHE A 11 13.27 -7.97 -8.00
N ILE A 12 13.42 -7.53 -9.25
CA ILE A 12 12.37 -7.56 -10.27
C ILE A 12 12.69 -8.64 -11.30
N SER A 13 12.08 -9.82 -11.13
CA SER A 13 12.34 -11.02 -11.94
C SER A 13 12.16 -10.80 -13.44
N ALA A 14 11.10 -10.11 -13.86
CA ALA A 14 10.82 -9.87 -15.28
C ALA A 14 11.92 -9.06 -16.00
N SER A 15 12.65 -8.22 -15.26
CA SER A 15 13.74 -7.40 -15.81
C SER A 15 15.13 -7.92 -15.47
N GLY A 16 15.24 -8.86 -14.53
CA GLY A 16 16.52 -9.33 -13.99
C GLY A 16 17.31 -8.28 -13.21
N ARG A 17 16.65 -7.25 -12.64
CA ARG A 17 17.32 -6.09 -12.01
C ARG A 17 16.93 -5.91 -10.54
N GLY A 18 17.89 -5.47 -9.74
CA GLY A 18 17.65 -4.98 -8.38
C GLY A 18 17.11 -3.55 -8.38
N ILE A 19 16.36 -3.20 -7.33
CA ILE A 19 15.82 -1.87 -7.09
C ILE A 19 15.84 -1.52 -5.61
N GLN A 20 16.40 -0.36 -5.30
CA GLN A 20 16.36 0.22 -3.96
C GLN A 20 14.92 0.67 -3.62
N GLY A 21 14.37 0.09 -2.54
CA GLY A 21 13.00 0.31 -2.07
C GLY A 21 12.87 1.48 -1.10
N ALA A 22 13.79 1.61 -0.15
CA ALA A 22 13.84 2.70 0.82
C ALA A 22 15.27 2.92 1.33
N THR A 23 15.55 4.10 1.89
CA THR A 23 16.86 4.45 2.46
C THR A 23 16.75 4.95 3.89
N SER A 24 17.79 4.67 4.68
CA SER A 24 17.97 5.25 6.01
C SER A 24 19.44 5.61 6.20
N HIS A 25 19.70 6.85 6.57
CA HIS A 25 21.00 7.46 6.67
C HIS A 25 21.32 7.80 8.12
N HIS A 26 22.48 7.35 8.59
CA HIS A 26 23.09 7.96 9.76
C HIS A 26 23.93 9.13 9.28
N LEU A 27 23.54 10.35 9.64
CA LEU A 27 24.21 11.57 9.19
C LEU A 27 25.40 11.95 10.07
N GLY A 28 25.58 11.23 11.20
CA GLY A 28 26.53 11.59 12.23
C GLY A 28 26.26 13.02 12.70
N GLN A 29 27.33 13.81 12.80
CA GLN A 29 27.26 15.24 13.11
C GLN A 29 27.49 16.13 11.88
N ASN A 30 27.59 15.57 10.67
CA ASN A 30 28.02 16.32 9.47
C ASN A 30 27.11 17.54 9.19
N PHE A 31 25.80 17.35 9.25
CA PHE A 31 24.83 18.43 9.01
C PHE A 31 24.68 19.37 10.20
N SER A 32 24.71 18.83 11.42
CA SER A 32 24.64 19.65 12.64
C SER A 32 25.79 20.64 12.74
N LYS A 33 27.00 20.26 12.30
CA LYS A 33 28.16 21.16 12.21
C LYS A 33 27.97 22.22 11.14
N MET A 34 27.47 21.84 9.97
CA MET A 34 27.23 22.75 8.85
C MET A 34 26.15 23.80 9.16
N MET A 35 25.13 23.42 9.93
CA MET A 35 23.96 24.26 10.23
C MET A 35 23.97 24.81 11.67
N GLU A 36 25.09 24.66 12.39
CA GLU A 36 25.26 25.09 13.79
C GLU A 36 24.15 24.61 14.76
N ILE A 37 23.69 23.37 14.58
CA ILE A 37 22.68 22.76 15.44
C ILE A 37 23.38 22.17 16.67
N VAL A 38 23.35 22.92 17.77
CA VAL A 38 24.08 22.61 19.02
C VAL A 38 23.18 22.70 20.24
N PHE A 39 23.54 21.95 21.29
CA PHE A 39 22.99 22.08 22.64
C PHE A 39 24.12 22.17 23.67
N GLU A 40 23.81 22.63 24.88
CA GLU A 40 24.75 22.63 26.01
C GLU A 40 24.60 21.32 26.78
N ASP A 41 25.71 20.61 26.97
CA ASP A 41 25.73 19.37 27.73
C ASP A 41 25.34 19.62 29.20
N PRO A 42 24.34 18.92 29.76
CA PRO A 42 23.87 19.20 31.10
C PRO A 42 24.93 18.92 32.18
N GLU A 43 25.85 17.98 31.94
CA GLU A 43 26.91 17.57 32.88
C GLU A 43 28.18 18.39 32.68
N THR A 44 28.69 18.48 31.44
CA THR A 44 29.97 19.13 31.16
C THR A 44 29.86 20.63 30.86
N LYS A 45 28.65 21.14 30.61
CA LYS A 45 28.37 22.53 30.18
C LYS A 45 29.04 22.92 28.85
N GLU A 46 29.50 21.94 28.08
CA GLU A 46 30.14 22.17 26.78
C GLU A 46 29.10 22.19 25.65
N LYS A 47 29.39 22.95 24.59
CA LYS A 47 28.59 22.87 23.35
C LYS A 47 28.81 21.53 22.66
N ARG A 48 27.73 20.79 22.43
CA ARG A 48 27.74 19.51 21.72
C ARG A 48 26.88 19.59 20.46
N PHE A 49 27.37 19.01 19.37
CA PHE A 49 26.64 18.86 18.12
C PHE A 49 25.72 17.63 18.19
N VAL A 50 24.49 17.77 17.70
CA VAL A 50 23.52 16.67 17.70
C VAL A 50 23.88 15.61 16.65
N TYR A 51 23.66 14.34 16.98
CA TYR A 51 23.67 13.29 15.97
C TYR A 51 22.34 13.26 15.23
N GLN A 52 22.39 13.19 13.90
CA GLN A 52 21.21 13.25 13.05
C GLN A 52 21.07 11.98 12.21
N ASN A 53 19.82 11.62 11.93
CA ASN A 53 19.45 10.60 10.94
C ASN A 53 18.44 11.22 9.96
N SER A 54 18.39 10.68 8.74
CA SER A 54 17.28 10.93 7.81
C SER A 54 16.90 9.63 7.11
N TRP A 55 15.66 9.50 6.68
CA TRP A 55 15.16 8.28 6.02
C TRP A 55 14.06 8.64 5.05
N GLY A 56 13.93 7.85 3.99
CA GLY A 56 13.06 8.15 2.86
C GLY A 56 12.44 6.90 2.26
N MET A 57 11.14 7.00 1.99
CA MET A 57 10.36 6.03 1.23
C MET A 57 9.40 6.80 0.33
N THR A 58 9.20 6.32 -0.90
CA THR A 58 8.40 7.02 -1.91
C THR A 58 7.33 6.12 -2.50
N THR A 59 6.49 6.68 -3.38
CA THR A 59 5.51 5.94 -4.18
C THR A 59 6.13 4.95 -5.16
N ARG A 60 7.47 4.89 -5.27
CA ARG A 60 8.18 3.77 -5.91
C ARG A 60 7.69 2.41 -5.42
N THR A 61 7.29 2.31 -4.16
CA THR A 61 6.70 1.11 -3.56
C THR A 61 5.51 0.55 -4.35
N VAL A 62 4.66 1.41 -4.91
CA VAL A 62 3.53 1.00 -5.78
C VAL A 62 4.06 0.39 -7.08
N GLY A 63 5.06 1.00 -7.71
CA GLY A 63 5.69 0.45 -8.91
C GLY A 63 6.37 -0.90 -8.66
N VAL A 64 7.07 -1.05 -7.53
CA VAL A 64 7.66 -2.34 -7.12
C VAL A 64 6.58 -3.40 -6.92
N MET A 65 5.48 -3.08 -6.23
CA MET A 65 4.35 -4.00 -6.06
C MET A 65 3.79 -4.48 -7.40
N VAL A 66 3.58 -3.56 -8.36
CA VAL A 66 3.10 -3.89 -9.71
C VAL A 66 4.07 -4.83 -10.42
N MET A 67 5.37 -4.52 -10.41
CA MET A 67 6.39 -5.28 -11.13
C MET A 67 6.66 -6.66 -10.51
N VAL A 68 6.42 -6.83 -9.21
CA VAL A 68 6.65 -8.09 -8.48
C VAL A 68 5.44 -9.01 -8.53
N HIS A 69 4.23 -8.48 -8.34
CA HIS A 69 3.02 -9.30 -8.20
C HIS A 69 2.15 -9.35 -9.46
N GLY A 70 2.31 -8.40 -10.40
CA GLY A 70 1.55 -8.40 -11.65
C GLY A 70 1.79 -9.65 -12.50
N ASP A 71 0.74 -10.09 -13.20
CA ASP A 71 0.77 -11.26 -14.06
C ASP A 71 0.22 -10.93 -15.47
N ASN A 72 0.08 -11.96 -16.31
CA ASN A 72 -0.42 -11.79 -17.69
C ASN A 72 -1.91 -11.39 -17.75
N LYS A 73 -2.67 -11.50 -16.65
CA LYS A 73 -4.06 -11.04 -16.55
C LYS A 73 -4.15 -9.61 -16.02
N GLY A 74 -3.08 -9.08 -15.42
CA GLY A 74 -2.95 -7.68 -15.03
C GLY A 74 -2.45 -7.50 -13.60
N LEU A 75 -3.08 -6.55 -12.88
CA LEU A 75 -2.66 -6.17 -11.54
C LEU A 75 -3.12 -7.19 -10.50
N VAL A 76 -2.20 -7.64 -9.65
CA VAL A 76 -2.50 -8.42 -8.44
C VAL A 76 -2.18 -7.56 -7.22
N LEU A 77 -3.21 -7.13 -6.50
CA LEU A 77 -3.06 -6.32 -5.29
C LEU A 77 -2.83 -7.22 -4.06
N PRO A 78 -1.76 -7.01 -3.27
CA PRO A 78 -1.62 -7.68 -1.98
C PRO A 78 -2.80 -7.31 -1.04
N PRO A 79 -3.45 -8.28 -0.38
CA PRO A 79 -4.71 -8.03 0.34
C PRO A 79 -4.67 -6.92 1.38
N HIS A 80 -3.55 -6.72 2.08
CA HIS A 80 -3.44 -5.69 3.13
C HIS A 80 -3.49 -4.25 2.59
N VAL A 81 -3.06 -4.02 1.35
CA VAL A 81 -3.04 -2.70 0.71
C VAL A 81 -4.13 -2.51 -0.35
N ALA A 82 -4.88 -3.58 -0.68
CA ALA A 82 -6.03 -3.49 -1.56
C ALA A 82 -7.12 -2.57 -0.94
N SER A 83 -7.64 -1.64 -1.73
CA SER A 83 -8.76 -0.77 -1.33
C SER A 83 -10.09 -1.53 -1.33
N ILE A 84 -10.24 -2.47 -2.26
CA ILE A 84 -11.32 -3.46 -2.34
C ILE A 84 -10.65 -4.83 -2.29
N GLN A 85 -10.95 -5.60 -1.25
CA GLN A 85 -10.43 -6.97 -1.07
C GLN A 85 -11.36 -8.01 -1.68
N ALA A 86 -12.67 -7.77 -1.64
CA ALA A 86 -13.69 -8.62 -2.22
C ALA A 86 -14.70 -7.78 -3.00
N ILE A 87 -14.97 -8.17 -4.25
CA ILE A 87 -16.02 -7.58 -5.08
C ILE A 87 -17.15 -8.61 -5.23
N LEU A 88 -18.38 -8.22 -4.90
CA LEU A 88 -19.56 -9.05 -5.03
C LEU A 88 -20.32 -8.64 -6.29
N MET A 89 -20.55 -9.60 -7.19
CA MET A 89 -21.22 -9.37 -8.45
C MET A 89 -22.41 -10.34 -8.59
N PRO A 90 -23.64 -9.84 -8.76
CA PRO A 90 -24.79 -10.70 -9.02
C PRO A 90 -24.70 -11.29 -10.43
N VAL A 91 -24.93 -12.60 -10.54
CA VAL A 91 -24.89 -13.33 -11.82
C VAL A 91 -26.21 -14.05 -12.07
N GLY A 92 -26.49 -14.42 -13.32
CA GLY A 92 -27.68 -15.20 -13.67
C GLY A 92 -28.98 -14.39 -13.81
N ILE A 93 -28.91 -13.07 -13.88
CA ILE A 93 -30.07 -12.22 -14.22
C ILE A 93 -30.33 -12.34 -15.72
N THR A 94 -31.53 -12.79 -16.09
CA THR A 94 -31.95 -13.00 -17.47
C THR A 94 -33.26 -12.25 -17.76
N ALA A 95 -33.69 -12.23 -19.03
CA ALA A 95 -34.99 -11.66 -19.40
C ALA A 95 -36.20 -12.37 -18.74
N LYS A 96 -36.00 -13.57 -18.16
CA LYS A 96 -37.03 -14.31 -17.44
C LYS A 96 -37.05 -14.02 -15.93
N THR A 97 -36.00 -13.39 -15.42
CA THR A 97 -35.88 -13.05 -14.00
C THR A 97 -36.90 -11.97 -13.67
N THR A 98 -37.76 -12.24 -12.71
CA THR A 98 -38.73 -11.26 -12.23
C THR A 98 -38.04 -10.17 -11.42
N GLU A 99 -38.65 -8.98 -11.35
CA GLU A 99 -38.13 -7.89 -10.51
C GLU A 99 -38.01 -8.29 -9.04
N ALA A 100 -38.89 -9.16 -8.54
CA ALA A 100 -38.83 -9.68 -7.17
C ALA A 100 -37.60 -10.58 -6.95
N GLU A 101 -37.30 -11.47 -7.89
CA GLU A 101 -36.09 -12.32 -7.83
C GLU A 101 -34.81 -11.48 -7.95
N LYS A 102 -34.81 -10.48 -8.82
CA LYS A 102 -33.69 -9.55 -8.97
C LYS A 102 -33.44 -8.76 -7.68
N ALA A 103 -34.49 -8.22 -7.07
CA ALA A 103 -34.41 -7.52 -5.80
C ALA A 103 -33.91 -8.41 -4.66
N ALA A 104 -34.40 -9.66 -4.59
CA ALA A 104 -33.93 -10.64 -3.61
C ALA A 104 -32.44 -10.97 -3.77
N LEU A 105 -31.96 -11.13 -5.01
CA LEU A 105 -30.54 -11.35 -5.30
C LEU A 105 -29.67 -10.16 -4.88
N TYR A 106 -30.09 -8.93 -5.18
CA TYR A 106 -29.37 -7.73 -4.76
C TYR A 106 -29.34 -7.57 -3.24
N GLN A 107 -30.45 -7.89 -2.56
CA GLN A 107 -30.48 -7.90 -1.10
C GLN A 107 -29.50 -8.92 -0.53
N ALA A 108 -29.46 -10.14 -1.06
CA ALA A 108 -28.50 -11.16 -0.65
C ALA A 108 -27.03 -10.71 -0.84
N CYS A 109 -26.74 -9.99 -1.92
CA CYS A 109 -25.40 -9.38 -2.11
C CYS A 109 -25.07 -8.36 -1.02
N HIS A 110 -26.02 -7.49 -0.65
CA HIS A 110 -25.82 -6.51 0.42
C HIS A 110 -25.69 -7.15 1.80
N ASP A 111 -26.44 -8.20 2.08
CA ASP A 111 -26.35 -8.94 3.34
C ASP A 111 -24.96 -9.57 3.48
N LEU A 112 -24.45 -10.21 2.42
CA LEU A 112 -23.10 -10.77 2.39
C LEU A 112 -22.00 -9.70 2.46
N GLU A 113 -22.19 -8.55 1.80
CA GLU A 113 -21.30 -7.40 1.94
C GLU A 113 -21.21 -6.94 3.40
N GLY A 114 -22.35 -6.88 4.10
CA GLY A 114 -22.43 -6.56 5.52
C GLY A 114 -21.70 -7.57 6.40
N GLU A 115 -21.91 -8.86 6.16
CA GLU A 115 -21.23 -9.95 6.88
C GLU A 115 -19.71 -9.86 6.71
N LEU A 116 -19.23 -9.71 5.48
CA LEU A 116 -17.80 -9.58 5.18
C LEU A 116 -17.17 -8.34 5.85
N LYS A 117 -17.86 -7.20 5.80
CA LYS A 117 -17.42 -5.97 6.47
C LYS A 117 -17.38 -6.14 7.99
N SER A 118 -18.35 -6.85 8.57
CA SER A 118 -18.36 -7.16 10.01
C SER A 118 -17.17 -8.03 10.41
N GLY A 119 -16.69 -8.89 9.51
CA GLY A 119 -15.47 -9.68 9.65
C GLY A 119 -14.17 -8.93 9.31
N GLY A 120 -14.23 -7.62 9.03
CA GLY A 120 -13.05 -6.79 8.74
C GLY A 120 -12.57 -6.82 7.28
N VAL A 121 -13.32 -7.44 6.36
CA VAL A 121 -12.99 -7.48 4.93
C VAL A 121 -13.50 -6.21 4.24
N LYS A 122 -12.65 -5.57 3.42
CA LYS A 122 -13.02 -4.42 2.58
C LYS A 122 -13.82 -4.91 1.35
N ALA A 123 -15.07 -5.27 1.59
CA ALA A 123 -15.99 -5.76 0.56
C ALA A 123 -16.76 -4.61 -0.12
N ARG A 124 -17.19 -4.84 -1.36
CA ARG A 124 -18.06 -3.93 -2.13
C ARG A 124 -18.95 -4.70 -3.08
N CYS A 125 -20.21 -4.30 -3.23
CA CYS A 125 -21.08 -4.79 -4.32
C CYS A 125 -20.91 -3.96 -5.60
N ASP A 126 -20.91 -4.65 -6.74
CA ASP A 126 -21.04 -4.07 -8.07
C ASP A 126 -22.38 -4.48 -8.67
N LEU A 127 -23.37 -3.58 -8.58
CA LEU A 127 -24.76 -3.81 -9.01
C LEU A 127 -25.11 -3.06 -10.30
N ARG A 128 -24.11 -2.61 -11.05
CA ARG A 128 -24.32 -1.91 -12.33
C ARG A 128 -24.95 -2.88 -13.32
N ASP A 129 -26.13 -2.53 -13.83
CA ASP A 129 -26.90 -3.35 -14.78
C ASP A 129 -26.59 -3.03 -16.24
N ASN A 130 -25.87 -1.94 -16.49
CA ASN A 130 -25.41 -1.52 -17.81
C ASN A 130 -24.11 -2.23 -18.27
N VAL A 131 -23.62 -3.20 -17.49
CA VAL A 131 -22.39 -3.96 -17.78
C VAL A 131 -22.67 -5.44 -17.54
N THR A 132 -22.30 -6.28 -18.50
CA THR A 132 -22.40 -7.74 -18.35
C THR A 132 -21.38 -8.21 -17.31
N PRO A 133 -21.75 -9.12 -16.39
CA PRO A 133 -20.80 -9.82 -15.53
C PRO A 133 -19.68 -10.47 -16.36
N ALA A 134 -18.44 -10.35 -15.88
CA ALA A 134 -17.24 -10.90 -16.54
C ALA A 134 -17.09 -12.41 -16.33
#